data_AF-A0A2G2MSN1-F1
#
_entry.id   AF-A0A2G2MSN1-F1
#
_cell.length_a   1.000
_cell.length_b   1.000
_cell.length_c   1.000
_cell.angle_alpha   90.00
_cell.angle_beta   90.00
_cell.angle_gamma   90.00
#
_symmetry.space_group_name_H-M   'P 1'
#
loop_
_entity.id
_entity.type
_entity.pdbx_description
1 polymer ?
#
loop_
_entity_poly.entity_id
_entity_poly.type
_entity_poly.pdbx_seq_one_letter_code
_entity_poly.pdbx_strand_id
1 'polypeptide(L)'
;MTTATINTQLDNLGLSGFKVALMRQSEDANYTQLTFEERLYQLLEAESIERNNRRIKRLLSQAKFKDAQASLDQVEYSAKRGMERSVVLSLANNEYISKGQNILITGSTGVGKSFLSQALARGAIFEGYSARYYRVTRLLEEIKLARLDGSYTKAMQKLSRFDLLILDDFGVTPLKADELNDLFEVIEERTLGGSTIVTAQLPIKEWHSYLGNETIADAMMDRLIYSAHRIEMKGESMRKILGQKEDN
;
A
#
# COMPACT_ATOMS: atom_id res chain seq x y z
N MET A 1 -31.04 35.06 7.03
CA MET A 1 -30.33 34.12 6.13
C MET A 1 -31.12 32.83 6.07
N THR A 2 -31.34 32.24 4.90
CA THR A 2 -32.09 30.98 4.77
C THR A 2 -31.13 29.79 4.82
N THR A 3 -31.60 28.62 5.27
CA THR A 3 -30.85 27.35 5.23
C THR A 3 -30.37 27.01 3.82
N ALA A 4 -31.14 27.44 2.79
CA ALA A 4 -30.74 27.35 1.39
C ALA A 4 -29.45 28.15 1.09
N THR A 5 -29.32 29.39 1.58
CA THR A 5 -28.10 30.19 1.38
C THR A 5 -26.88 29.54 2.03
N ILE A 6 -27.04 28.96 3.22
CA ILE A 6 -25.96 28.24 3.92
C ILE A 6 -25.54 26.99 3.12
N ASN A 7 -26.49 26.20 2.65
CA ASN A 7 -26.21 25.01 1.84
C ASN A 7 -25.44 25.33 0.56
N THR A 8 -25.81 26.41 -0.15
CA THR A 8 -25.07 26.84 -1.35
C THR A 8 -23.63 27.24 -1.01
N GLN A 9 -23.39 27.93 0.11
CA GLN A 9 -22.04 28.27 0.54
C GLN A 9 -21.22 27.03 0.93
N LEU A 10 -21.84 26.05 1.60
CA LEU A 10 -21.18 24.79 1.95
C LEU A 10 -20.77 24.00 0.70
N ASP A 11 -21.62 23.97 -0.33
CA ASP A 11 -21.28 23.33 -1.61
C ASP A 11 -20.09 24.02 -2.29
N ASN A 12 -20.07 25.35 -2.34
CA ASN A 12 -18.97 26.12 -2.91
C ASN A 12 -17.63 25.90 -2.18
N LEU A 13 -17.67 25.69 -0.86
CA LEU A 13 -16.50 25.38 -0.04
C LEU A 13 -16.12 23.89 -0.05
N GLY A 14 -16.93 23.04 -0.69
CA GLY A 14 -16.74 21.59 -0.73
C GLY A 14 -16.91 20.89 0.63
N LEU A 15 -17.71 21.49 1.52
CA LEU A 15 -17.98 21.03 2.89
C LEU A 15 -19.19 20.09 2.93
N SER A 16 -19.10 18.98 2.21
CA SER A 16 -20.18 18.01 2.05
C SER A 16 -20.57 17.30 3.36
N GLY A 17 -19.60 17.02 4.23
CA GLY A 17 -19.84 16.33 5.51
C GLY A 17 -20.48 17.27 6.51
N PHE A 18 -20.02 18.51 6.51
CA PHE A 18 -20.66 19.59 7.26
C PHE A 18 -22.13 19.74 6.86
N LYS A 19 -22.41 19.77 5.55
CA LYS A 19 -23.77 19.94 5.02
C LYS A 19 -24.70 18.80 5.44
N VAL A 20 -24.25 17.55 5.30
CA VAL A 20 -25.03 16.38 5.72
C VAL A 20 -25.29 16.40 7.23
N ALA A 21 -24.29 16.74 8.03
CA ALA A 21 -24.44 16.85 9.48
C ALA A 21 -25.38 18.01 9.88
N LEU A 22 -25.32 19.15 9.19
CA LEU A 22 -26.21 20.29 9.43
C LEU A 22 -27.68 19.94 9.15
N MET A 23 -27.94 19.18 8.09
CA MET A 23 -29.29 18.67 7.79
C MET A 23 -29.78 17.75 8.91
N ARG A 24 -28.95 16.80 9.36
CA ARG A 24 -29.27 15.90 10.49
C ARG A 24 -29.55 16.65 11.79
N GLN A 25 -28.72 17.64 12.14
CA GLN A 25 -28.92 18.47 13.33
C GLN A 25 -30.20 19.30 13.26
N SER A 26 -30.65 19.66 12.06
CA SER A 26 -31.88 20.43 11.86
C SER A 26 -33.15 19.57 11.97
N GLU A 27 -33.03 18.26 11.75
CA GLU A 27 -34.14 17.31 11.76
C GLU A 27 -34.33 16.64 13.13
N ASP A 28 -33.27 16.52 13.93
CA ASP A 28 -33.30 15.83 15.22
C ASP A 28 -33.36 16.82 16.40
N ALA A 29 -34.46 16.76 17.15
CA ALA A 29 -34.72 17.64 18.30
C ALA A 29 -33.71 17.48 19.44
N ASN A 30 -32.99 16.35 19.53
CA ASN A 30 -31.99 16.12 20.56
C ASN A 30 -30.80 17.09 20.48
N TYR A 31 -30.48 17.59 19.28
CA TYR A 31 -29.43 18.60 19.11
C TYR A 31 -29.80 19.97 19.69
N THR A 32 -31.06 20.20 20.07
CA THR A 32 -31.49 21.43 20.76
C THR A 32 -30.95 21.50 22.19
N GLN A 33 -30.57 20.37 22.78
CA GLN A 33 -29.99 20.29 24.13
C GLN A 33 -28.50 20.62 24.16
N LEU A 34 -27.84 20.64 22.99
CA LEU A 34 -26.43 20.97 22.85
C LEU A 34 -26.22 22.47 22.69
N THR A 35 -25.10 22.95 23.20
CA THR A 35 -24.63 24.32 22.99
C THR A 35 -24.32 24.59 21.52
N PHE A 36 -24.21 25.86 21.14
CA PHE A 36 -23.81 26.22 19.79
C PHE A 36 -22.42 25.69 19.45
N GLU A 37 -21.48 25.79 20.40
CA GLU A 37 -20.11 25.35 20.28
C GLU A 37 -20.02 23.83 20.06
N GLU A 38 -20.78 23.03 20.82
CA GLU A 38 -20.83 21.57 20.64
C GLU A 38 -21.38 21.18 19.28
N ARG A 39 -22.46 21.83 18.84
CA ARG A 39 -23.03 21.59 17.50
C ARG A 39 -22.04 21.95 16.42
N LEU A 40 -21.40 23.13 16.51
CA LEU A 40 -20.41 23.59 15.54
C LEU A 40 -19.23 22.62 15.47
N TYR A 41 -18.74 22.15 16.61
CA TYR A 41 -17.66 21.17 16.68
C TYR A 41 -18.06 19.86 15.97
N GLN A 42 -19.25 19.32 16.23
CA GLN A 42 -19.74 18.11 15.55
C GLN A 42 -19.86 18.27 14.03
N LEU A 43 -20.22 19.45 13.53
CA LEU A 43 -20.28 19.74 12.10
C LEU A 43 -18.87 19.73 11.47
N LEU A 44 -17.89 20.33 12.15
CA LEU A 44 -16.48 20.33 11.73
C LEU A 44 -15.88 18.92 11.78
N GLU A 45 -16.20 18.15 12.82
CA GLU A 45 -15.77 16.76 12.96
C GLU A 45 -16.35 15.89 11.84
N ALA A 46 -17.64 16.03 11.51
CA ALA A 46 -18.27 15.32 10.40
C ALA A 46 -17.58 15.62 9.06
N GLU A 47 -17.20 16.88 8.80
CA GLU A 47 -16.44 17.24 7.61
C GLU A 47 -15.03 16.63 7.60
N SER A 48 -14.33 16.66 8.73
CA SER A 48 -13.01 16.05 8.88
C SER A 48 -13.05 14.54 8.58
N ILE A 49 -14.04 13.83 9.16
CA ILE A 49 -14.28 12.42 8.94
C ILE A 49 -14.58 12.16 7.46
N GLU A 50 -15.46 12.95 6.83
CA GLU A 50 -15.78 12.75 5.41
C GLU A 50 -14.56 12.98 4.51
N ARG A 51 -13.76 14.02 4.75
CA ARG A 51 -12.52 14.26 4.00
C ARG A 51 -11.53 13.11 4.15
N ASN A 52 -11.35 12.60 5.36
CA ASN A 52 -10.47 11.45 5.59
C ASN A 52 -10.99 10.19 4.86
N ASN A 53 -12.29 9.92 4.93
CA ASN A 53 -12.92 8.80 4.23
C ASN A 53 -12.77 8.91 2.70
N ARG A 54 -12.99 10.10 2.13
CA ARG A 54 -12.76 10.36 0.69
C ARG A 54 -11.30 10.14 0.31
N ARG A 55 -10.36 10.59 1.14
CA ARG A 55 -8.92 10.39 0.96
C ARG A 55 -8.57 8.90 0.95
N ILE A 56 -8.98 8.15 1.97
CA ILE A 56 -8.73 6.71 2.08
C ILE A 56 -9.32 5.95 0.88
N LYS A 57 -10.57 6.23 0.52
CA LYS A 57 -11.24 5.60 -0.64
C LYS A 57 -10.46 5.86 -1.94
N ARG A 58 -9.96 7.08 -2.13
CA ARG A 58 -9.13 7.44 -3.29
C ARG A 58 -7.81 6.66 -3.28
N LEU A 59 -7.10 6.61 -2.15
CA LEU A 59 -5.83 5.91 -2.03
C LEU A 59 -5.97 4.40 -2.25
N LEU A 60 -6.99 3.75 -1.66
CA LEU A 60 -7.30 2.33 -1.88
C LEU A 60 -7.57 2.04 -3.37
N SER A 61 -8.33 2.91 -4.06
CA SER A 61 -8.59 2.77 -5.50
C SER A 61 -7.32 2.90 -6.35
N GLN A 62 -6.40 3.79 -5.93
CA GLN A 62 -5.11 4.00 -6.60
C GLN A 62 -4.12 2.87 -6.33
N ALA A 63 -4.24 2.16 -5.21
CA ALA A 63 -3.32 1.10 -4.83
C ALA A 63 -3.38 -0.12 -5.75
N LYS A 64 -4.52 -0.39 -6.40
CA LYS A 64 -4.72 -1.52 -7.33
C LYS A 64 -4.28 -2.88 -6.77
N PHE A 65 -4.63 -3.12 -5.50
CA PHE A 65 -4.42 -4.40 -4.85
C PHE A 65 -5.07 -5.54 -5.64
N LYS A 66 -4.37 -6.68 -5.67
CA LYS A 66 -4.88 -7.94 -6.20
C LYS A 66 -5.94 -8.53 -5.28
N ASP A 67 -5.74 -8.42 -3.97
CA ASP A 67 -6.69 -8.82 -2.94
C ASP A 67 -7.17 -7.58 -2.19
N ALA A 68 -8.39 -7.13 -2.51
CA ALA A 68 -8.95 -5.92 -1.94
C ALA A 68 -9.28 -6.03 -0.44
N GLN A 69 -9.40 -7.26 0.09
CA GLN A 69 -9.82 -7.54 1.46
C GLN A 69 -8.67 -7.90 2.39
N ALA A 70 -7.42 -7.89 1.89
CA ALA A 70 -6.24 -8.19 2.70
C ALA A 70 -6.21 -7.32 3.98
N SER A 71 -6.22 -7.96 5.14
CA SER A 71 -6.13 -7.31 6.44
C SER A 71 -5.12 -8.04 7.33
N LEU A 72 -4.46 -7.27 8.20
CA LEU A 72 -3.55 -7.83 9.21
C LEU A 72 -4.31 -8.73 10.20
N ASP A 73 -5.59 -8.46 10.46
CA ASP A 73 -6.42 -9.27 11.37
C ASP A 73 -6.65 -10.70 10.88
N GLN A 74 -6.56 -10.91 9.56
CA GLN A 74 -6.74 -12.21 8.92
C GLN A 74 -5.40 -12.96 8.77
N VAL A 75 -4.28 -12.34 9.17
CA VAL A 75 -2.97 -12.97 9.10
C VAL A 75 -2.83 -14.00 10.22
N GLU A 76 -2.61 -15.26 9.83
CA GLU A 76 -2.33 -16.31 10.78
C GLU A 76 -0.85 -16.27 11.20
N TYR A 77 -0.61 -15.73 12.40
CA TYR A 77 0.70 -15.66 13.04
C TYR A 77 1.07 -16.99 13.68
N SER A 78 2.23 -17.53 13.29
CA SER A 78 2.78 -18.73 13.93
C SER A 78 4.28 -18.78 13.74
N ALA A 79 5.01 -19.13 14.81
CA ALA A 79 6.45 -19.34 14.76
C ALA A 79 6.84 -20.39 13.70
N LYS A 80 5.99 -21.41 13.48
CA LYS A 80 6.18 -22.43 12.43
C LYS A 80 6.20 -21.85 11.01
N ARG A 81 5.60 -20.67 10.83
CA ARG A 81 5.53 -19.96 9.55
C ARG A 81 6.61 -18.90 9.37
N GLY A 82 7.55 -18.77 10.32
CA GLY A 82 8.54 -17.69 10.30
C GLY A 82 7.92 -16.30 10.47
N MET A 83 6.72 -16.23 11.05
CA MET A 83 5.91 -15.03 11.18
C MET A 83 5.72 -14.70 12.65
N GLU A 84 6.65 -13.93 13.21
CA GLU A 84 6.54 -13.46 14.59
C GLU A 84 5.55 -12.29 14.66
N ARG A 85 4.55 -12.39 15.55
CA ARG A 85 3.49 -11.37 15.67
C ARG A 85 4.05 -10.00 16.06
N SER A 86 5.04 -9.95 16.94
CA SER A 86 5.71 -8.72 17.39
C SER A 86 6.31 -7.94 16.21
N VAL A 87 7.03 -8.64 15.31
CA VAL A 87 7.67 -8.06 14.13
C VAL A 87 6.63 -7.49 13.17
N VAL A 88 5.58 -8.26 12.86
CA VAL A 88 4.53 -7.78 11.94
C VAL A 88 3.76 -6.60 12.53
N LEU A 89 3.46 -6.61 13.83
CA LEU A 89 2.82 -5.48 14.51
C LEU A 89 3.74 -4.24 14.55
N SER A 90 5.04 -4.42 14.73
CA SER A 90 6.00 -3.31 14.64
C SER A 90 6.00 -2.68 13.25
N LEU A 91 5.91 -3.50 12.19
CA LEU A 91 5.80 -3.00 10.82
C LEU A 91 4.46 -2.35 10.55
N ALA A 92 3.38 -2.80 11.20
CA ALA A 92 2.05 -2.21 11.06
C ALA A 92 1.99 -0.73 11.51
N ASN A 93 2.91 -0.29 12.36
CA ASN A 93 3.04 1.12 12.79
C ASN A 93 3.68 2.03 11.72
N ASN A 94 4.04 1.49 10.54
CA ASN A 94 4.51 2.24 9.37
C ASN A 94 5.78 3.10 9.57
N GLU A 95 6.50 2.94 10.69
CA GLU A 95 7.75 3.68 10.95
C GLU A 95 8.84 3.38 9.92
N TYR A 96 8.80 2.21 9.29
CA TYR A 96 9.68 1.87 8.18
C TYR A 96 9.47 2.81 6.98
N ILE A 97 8.23 3.28 6.74
CA ILE A 97 7.91 4.19 5.63
C ILE A 97 8.57 5.55 5.85
N SER A 98 8.44 6.11 7.05
CA SER A 98 9.05 7.41 7.38
C SER A 98 10.57 7.36 7.43
N LYS A 99 11.15 6.20 7.73
CA LYS A 99 12.61 5.96 7.71
C LYS A 99 13.17 5.57 6.34
N GLY A 100 12.33 5.41 5.31
CA GLY A 100 12.78 4.95 3.98
C GLY A 100 13.34 3.52 3.99
N GLN A 101 12.81 2.65 4.85
CA GLN A 101 13.26 1.27 5.02
C GLN A 101 12.42 0.32 4.19
N ASN A 102 13.06 -0.59 3.47
CA ASN A 102 12.35 -1.57 2.64
C ASN A 102 11.87 -2.78 3.46
N ILE A 103 10.92 -3.55 2.91
CA ILE A 103 10.49 -4.83 3.47
C ILE A 103 10.67 -5.92 2.41
N LEU A 104 11.43 -6.96 2.73
CA LEU A 104 11.67 -8.11 1.85
C LEU A 104 10.96 -9.33 2.42
N ILE A 105 9.98 -9.84 1.69
CA ILE A 105 9.16 -10.99 2.10
C ILE A 105 9.47 -12.17 1.18
N THR A 106 10.12 -13.20 1.71
CA THR A 106 10.49 -14.41 0.96
C THR A 106 9.75 -15.63 1.46
N GLY A 107 9.77 -16.73 0.68
CA GLY A 107 9.12 -17.99 1.06
C GLY A 107 8.45 -18.71 -0.11
N SER A 108 8.02 -19.95 0.12
CA SER A 108 7.42 -20.80 -0.93
C SER A 108 6.10 -20.24 -1.50
N THR A 109 5.64 -20.79 -2.62
CA THR A 109 4.37 -20.39 -3.24
C THR A 109 3.18 -20.67 -2.32
N GLY A 110 2.25 -19.72 -2.24
CA GLY A 110 1.01 -19.90 -1.50
C GLY A 110 1.10 -19.63 0.01
N VAL A 111 2.29 -19.36 0.56
CA VAL A 111 2.45 -19.06 2.00
C VAL A 111 1.93 -17.67 2.41
N GLY A 112 1.34 -16.88 1.52
CA GLY A 112 0.71 -15.59 1.87
C GLY A 112 1.61 -14.34 1.79
N LYS A 113 2.76 -14.40 1.10
CA LYS A 113 3.66 -13.24 0.92
C LYS A 113 2.95 -12.00 0.35
N SER A 114 2.25 -12.19 -0.78
CA SER A 114 1.46 -11.13 -1.43
C SER A 114 0.30 -10.65 -0.56
N PHE A 115 -0.24 -11.50 0.31
CA PHE A 115 -1.32 -11.11 1.22
C PHE A 115 -0.77 -10.19 2.31
N LEU A 116 0.35 -10.56 2.93
CA LEU A 116 0.99 -9.75 3.97
C LEU A 116 1.44 -8.39 3.44
N SER A 117 2.05 -8.32 2.26
CA SER A 117 2.47 -7.04 1.67
C SER A 117 1.29 -6.10 1.43
N GLN A 118 0.17 -6.63 0.93
CA GLN A 118 -1.05 -5.85 0.70
C GLN A 118 -1.76 -5.46 2.01
N ALA A 119 -1.73 -6.33 3.03
CA ALA A 119 -2.29 -6.04 4.35
C ALA A 119 -1.53 -4.90 5.05
N LEU A 120 -0.20 -4.92 5.03
CA LEU A 120 0.64 -3.83 5.54
C LEU A 120 0.36 -2.52 4.79
N ALA A 121 0.33 -2.56 3.46
CA ALA A 121 0.05 -1.38 2.65
C ALA A 121 -1.38 -0.83 2.84
N ARG A 122 -2.37 -1.70 3.10
CA ARG A 122 -3.71 -1.25 3.49
C ARG A 122 -3.66 -0.50 4.81
N GLY A 123 -2.97 -1.04 5.83
CA GLY A 123 -2.74 -0.35 7.10
C GLY A 123 -2.14 1.04 6.89
N ALA A 124 -1.08 1.13 6.09
CA ALA A 124 -0.44 2.40 5.74
C ALA A 124 -1.41 3.40 5.08
N ILE A 125 -2.31 2.95 4.20
CA ILE A 125 -3.32 3.81 3.56
C ILE A 125 -4.31 4.38 4.57
N PHE A 126 -4.71 3.61 5.60
CA PHE A 126 -5.59 4.12 6.66
C PHE A 126 -4.93 5.22 7.49
N GLU A 127 -3.62 5.15 7.69
CA GLU A 127 -2.84 6.23 8.32
C GLU A 127 -2.55 7.40 7.37
N GLY A 128 -2.71 7.18 6.07
CA GLY A 128 -2.68 8.24 5.06
C GLY A 128 -1.55 8.18 4.05
N TYR A 129 -0.72 7.14 4.11
CA TYR A 129 0.33 6.91 3.14
C TYR A 129 -0.26 6.45 1.81
N SER A 130 0.26 6.99 0.72
CA SER A 130 -0.04 6.52 -0.62
C SER A 130 0.71 5.22 -0.91
N ALA A 131 -0.01 4.20 -1.36
CA ALA A 131 0.60 2.93 -1.73
C ALA A 131 0.19 2.49 -3.12
N ARG A 132 1.04 1.69 -3.77
CA ARG A 132 0.75 1.10 -5.08
C ARG A 132 1.28 -0.33 -5.18
N TYR A 133 0.43 -1.23 -5.65
CA TYR A 133 0.77 -2.62 -5.91
C TYR A 133 1.09 -2.85 -7.39
N TYR A 134 2.18 -3.58 -7.63
CA TYR A 134 2.55 -4.10 -8.92
C TYR A 134 3.01 -5.55 -8.82
N ARG A 135 2.59 -6.36 -9.80
CA ARG A 135 3.35 -7.55 -10.16
C ARG A 135 4.53 -7.10 -11.01
N VAL A 136 5.75 -7.56 -10.73
CA VAL A 136 6.96 -7.11 -11.43
C VAL A 136 6.81 -7.22 -12.95
N THR A 137 6.29 -8.34 -13.46
CA THR A 137 6.09 -8.52 -14.91
C THR A 137 5.15 -7.48 -15.54
N ARG A 138 4.06 -7.11 -14.86
CA ARG A 138 3.11 -6.09 -15.34
C ARG A 138 3.70 -4.69 -15.30
N LEU A 139 4.51 -4.40 -14.28
CA LEU A 139 5.22 -3.12 -14.18
C LEU A 139 6.16 -2.94 -15.38
N LEU A 140 6.93 -3.97 -15.71
CA LEU A 140 7.86 -3.94 -16.84
C LEU A 140 7.14 -3.80 -18.19
N GLU A 141 6.00 -4.46 -18.36
CA GLU A 141 5.13 -4.26 -19.53
C GLU A 141 4.61 -2.81 -19.62
N GLU A 142 4.15 -2.23 -18.51
CA GLU A 142 3.71 -0.82 -18.46
C GLU A 142 4.86 0.14 -18.81
N ILE A 143 6.07 -0.10 -18.29
CA ILE A 143 7.25 0.72 -18.59
C ILE A 143 7.64 0.61 -20.07
N LYS A 144 7.63 -0.60 -20.63
CA LYS A 144 7.90 -0.83 -22.05
C LYS A 144 6.92 -0.06 -22.94
N LEU A 145 5.63 -0.09 -22.63
CA LEU A 145 4.62 0.68 -23.36
C LEU A 145 4.85 2.19 -23.22
N ALA A 146 5.18 2.65 -22.02
CA ALA A 146 5.48 4.06 -21.75
C ALA A 146 6.72 4.56 -22.52
N ARG A 147 7.70 3.68 -22.81
CA ARG A 147 8.82 4.03 -23.69
C ARG A 147 8.37 4.20 -25.15
N LEU A 148 7.48 3.33 -25.63
CA LEU A 148 6.98 3.37 -27.00
C LEU A 148 6.10 4.59 -27.29
N ASP A 149 5.34 5.07 -26.30
CA ASP A 149 4.45 6.23 -26.45
C ASP A 149 5.05 7.56 -25.96
N GLY A 150 6.31 7.55 -25.51
CA GLY A 150 7.02 8.74 -25.03
C GLY A 150 6.63 9.21 -23.62
N SER A 151 5.84 8.44 -22.87
CA SER A 151 5.40 8.78 -21.50
C SER A 151 6.29 8.22 -20.38
N TYR A 152 7.42 7.58 -20.70
CA TYR A 152 8.35 6.95 -19.75
C TYR A 152 8.68 7.83 -18.53
N THR A 153 9.16 9.06 -18.75
CA THR A 153 9.53 9.96 -17.65
C THR A 153 8.35 10.24 -16.71
N LYS A 154 7.14 10.37 -17.26
CA LYS A 154 5.92 10.58 -16.48
C LYS A 154 5.52 9.34 -15.69
N ALA A 155 5.74 8.14 -16.26
CA ALA A 155 5.52 6.87 -15.56
C ALA A 155 6.47 6.71 -14.37
N MET A 156 7.77 6.97 -14.56
CA MET A 156 8.79 6.90 -13.51
C MET A 156 8.51 7.91 -12.37
N GLN A 157 8.22 9.16 -12.72
CA GLN A 157 7.83 10.19 -11.73
C GLN A 157 6.56 9.84 -10.96
N LYS A 158 5.64 9.09 -11.58
CA LYS A 158 4.43 8.63 -10.89
C LYS A 158 4.76 7.53 -9.89
N LEU A 159 5.67 6.61 -10.22
CA LEU A 159 6.10 5.54 -9.34
C LEU A 159 6.86 6.06 -8.11
N SER A 160 7.67 7.11 -8.27
CA SER A 160 8.44 7.70 -7.17
C SER A 160 7.60 8.47 -6.16
N ARG A 161 6.43 8.97 -6.56
CA ARG A 161 5.51 9.74 -5.69
C ARG A 161 4.74 8.91 -4.67
N PHE A 162 4.72 7.58 -4.81
CA PHE A 162 4.06 6.73 -3.81
C PHE A 162 4.94 6.58 -2.58
N ASP A 163 4.39 6.80 -1.40
CA ASP A 163 5.11 6.57 -0.12
C ASP A 163 5.52 5.09 0.01
N LEU A 164 4.69 4.18 -0.52
CA LEU A 164 4.92 2.74 -0.50
C LEU A 164 4.68 2.08 -1.86
N LEU A 165 5.69 1.41 -2.42
CA LEU A 165 5.54 0.57 -3.63
C LEU A 165 5.65 -0.91 -3.25
N ILE A 166 4.74 -1.74 -3.77
CA ILE A 166 4.84 -3.19 -3.65
C ILE A 166 5.25 -3.78 -4.99
N LEU A 167 6.36 -4.51 -4.99
CA LEU A 167 6.86 -5.30 -6.11
C LEU A 167 6.63 -6.79 -5.78
N ASP A 168 5.52 -7.34 -6.28
CA ASP A 168 5.09 -8.71 -6.04
C ASP A 168 5.62 -9.66 -7.12
N ASP A 169 5.91 -10.91 -6.73
CA ASP A 169 6.45 -11.97 -7.59
C ASP A 169 7.82 -11.63 -8.22
N PHE A 170 8.71 -11.00 -7.47
CA PHE A 170 10.12 -10.85 -7.85
C PHE A 170 10.81 -12.21 -7.97
N GLY A 171 11.62 -12.40 -9.01
CA GLY A 171 12.36 -13.64 -9.19
C GLY A 171 11.62 -14.78 -9.89
N VAL A 172 10.38 -14.58 -10.36
CA VAL A 172 9.56 -15.68 -10.93
C VAL A 172 9.94 -16.03 -12.36
N THR A 173 10.29 -15.03 -13.18
CA THR A 173 10.74 -15.21 -14.57
C THR A 173 12.09 -14.56 -14.78
N PRO A 174 12.99 -15.14 -15.61
CA PRO A 174 14.23 -14.46 -15.99
C PRO A 174 13.95 -13.08 -16.61
N LEU A 175 14.74 -12.08 -16.23
CA LEU A 175 14.63 -10.73 -16.78
C LEU A 175 15.47 -10.62 -18.06
N LYS A 176 14.95 -9.91 -19.05
CA LYS A 176 15.76 -9.43 -20.18
C LYS A 176 16.66 -8.27 -19.73
N ALA A 177 17.71 -7.97 -20.49
CA ALA A 177 18.61 -6.86 -20.18
C ALA A 177 17.87 -5.52 -20.01
N ASP A 178 16.95 -5.20 -20.92
CA ASP A 178 16.14 -3.98 -20.83
C ASP A 178 15.24 -3.96 -19.60
N GLU A 179 14.63 -5.10 -19.26
CA GLU A 179 13.75 -5.25 -18.09
C GLU A 179 14.53 -5.12 -16.78
N LEU A 180 15.77 -5.61 -16.75
CA LEU A 180 16.68 -5.46 -15.62
C LEU A 180 17.03 -3.97 -15.41
N ASN A 181 17.36 -3.26 -16.50
CA ASN A 181 17.64 -1.82 -16.45
C ASN A 181 16.40 -1.04 -15.98
N ASP A 182 15.22 -1.34 -16.53
CA ASP A 182 13.96 -0.69 -16.14
C ASP A 182 13.65 -0.92 -14.65
N LEU A 183 13.87 -2.14 -14.13
CA LEU A 183 13.67 -2.44 -12.72
C LEU A 183 14.68 -1.72 -11.82
N PHE A 184 15.94 -1.64 -12.26
CA PHE A 184 16.98 -0.89 -11.57
C PHE A 184 16.62 0.59 -11.45
N GLU A 185 16.19 1.23 -12.54
CA GLU A 185 15.74 2.63 -12.56
C GLU A 185 14.56 2.86 -11.59
N VAL A 186 13.62 1.92 -11.49
CA VAL A 186 12.50 2.02 -10.54
C VAL A 186 13.01 2.02 -9.09
N ILE A 187 13.99 1.18 -8.78
CA ILE A 187 14.56 1.07 -7.43
C ILE A 187 15.43 2.28 -7.12
N GLU A 188 16.19 2.78 -8.10
CA GLU A 188 16.99 4.00 -7.99
C GLU A 188 16.10 5.19 -7.58
N GLU A 189 15.06 5.45 -8.37
CA GLU A 189 14.16 6.60 -8.20
C GLU A 189 13.43 6.55 -6.84
N ARG A 190 13.26 5.36 -6.27
CA ARG A 190 12.61 5.16 -4.97
C ARG A 190 13.52 5.27 -3.77
N THR A 191 14.83 5.05 -3.92
CA THR A 191 15.78 4.96 -2.80
C THR A 191 15.76 6.23 -1.93
N LEU A 192 15.44 7.39 -2.50
CA LEU A 192 15.35 8.67 -1.78
C LEU A 192 13.91 9.17 -1.55
N GLY A 193 12.90 8.50 -2.11
CA GLY A 193 11.53 9.02 -2.23
C GLY A 193 10.44 8.21 -1.53
N GLY A 194 10.71 6.98 -1.12
CA GLY A 194 9.74 6.16 -0.39
C GLY A 194 10.17 4.71 -0.18
N SER A 195 9.40 3.96 0.58
CA SER A 195 9.73 2.57 0.93
C SER A 195 9.19 1.57 -0.08
N THR A 196 9.86 0.42 -0.21
CA THR A 196 9.48 -0.63 -1.15
C THR A 196 9.29 -1.96 -0.41
N ILE A 197 8.17 -2.63 -0.67
CA ILE A 197 7.95 -4.02 -0.25
C ILE A 197 8.21 -4.91 -1.46
N VAL A 198 9.16 -5.83 -1.35
CA VAL A 198 9.44 -6.84 -2.38
C VAL A 198 8.98 -8.19 -1.88
N THR A 199 8.19 -8.91 -2.68
CA THR A 199 7.88 -10.32 -2.41
C THR A 199 8.60 -11.21 -3.42
N ALA A 200 9.23 -12.28 -2.94
CA ALA A 200 9.94 -13.22 -3.81
C ALA A 200 9.76 -14.66 -3.34
N GLN A 201 9.83 -15.60 -4.26
CA GLN A 201 9.96 -17.02 -3.92
C GLN A 201 11.40 -17.39 -3.63
N LEU A 202 12.33 -16.81 -4.41
CA LEU A 202 13.76 -17.01 -4.26
C LEU A 202 14.26 -16.43 -2.92
N PRO A 203 15.09 -17.18 -2.17
CA PRO A 203 15.83 -16.63 -1.04
C PRO A 203 16.68 -15.43 -1.46
N ILE A 204 16.85 -14.44 -0.56
CA ILE A 204 17.59 -13.19 -0.85
C ILE A 204 19.02 -13.48 -1.35
N LYS A 205 19.67 -14.51 -0.81
CA LYS A 205 21.03 -14.93 -1.22
C LYS A 205 21.14 -15.33 -2.70
N GLU A 206 20.02 -15.70 -3.33
CA GLU A 206 19.98 -16.11 -4.75
C GLU A 206 19.63 -14.95 -5.68
N TRP A 207 19.23 -13.79 -5.15
CA TRP A 207 18.81 -12.65 -5.97
C TRP A 207 19.96 -12.11 -6.82
N HIS A 208 21.19 -12.05 -6.27
CA HIS A 208 22.36 -11.62 -7.04
C HIS A 208 22.58 -12.52 -8.28
N SER A 209 22.51 -13.83 -8.10
CA SER A 209 22.63 -14.80 -9.21
C SER A 209 21.47 -14.71 -10.20
N TYR A 210 20.25 -14.46 -9.72
CA TYR A 210 19.06 -14.31 -10.58
C TYR A 210 19.17 -13.09 -11.52
N LEU A 211 19.75 -12.00 -11.04
CA LEU A 211 19.90 -10.76 -11.81
C LEU A 211 20.96 -10.87 -12.90
N GLY A 212 21.96 -11.74 -12.72
CA GLY A 212 22.91 -12.16 -13.76
C GLY A 212 23.94 -11.12 -14.22
N ASN A 213 23.73 -9.83 -13.93
CA ASN A 213 24.69 -8.75 -14.17
C ASN A 213 25.27 -8.28 -12.84
N GLU A 214 26.56 -8.54 -12.59
CA GLU A 214 27.22 -8.24 -11.30
C GLU A 214 27.05 -6.78 -10.89
N THR A 215 27.35 -5.83 -11.79
CA THR A 215 27.30 -4.40 -11.48
C THR A 215 25.89 -3.93 -11.10
N ILE A 216 24.88 -4.29 -11.90
CA ILE A 216 23.50 -3.90 -11.62
C ILE A 216 22.97 -4.64 -10.39
N ALA A 217 23.32 -5.92 -10.24
CA ALA A 217 22.91 -6.73 -9.11
C ALA A 217 23.42 -6.16 -7.80
N ASP A 218 24.72 -5.84 -7.71
CA ASP A 218 25.32 -5.22 -6.52
C ASP A 218 24.63 -3.88 -6.19
N ALA A 219 24.49 -3.01 -7.19
CA ALA A 219 23.87 -1.70 -7.02
C ALA A 219 22.41 -1.80 -6.54
N MET A 220 21.64 -2.71 -7.10
CA MET A 220 20.23 -2.89 -6.76
C MET A 220 20.05 -3.57 -5.39
N MET A 221 20.89 -4.57 -5.09
CA MET A 221 20.88 -5.28 -3.81
C MET A 221 21.26 -4.35 -2.67
N ASP A 222 22.28 -3.50 -2.83
CA ASP A 222 22.67 -2.51 -1.82
C ASP A 222 21.48 -1.61 -1.42
N ARG A 223 20.79 -1.04 -2.41
CA ARG A 223 19.61 -0.19 -2.21
C ARG A 223 18.42 -0.92 -1.60
N LEU A 224 18.16 -2.16 -2.02
CA LEU A 224 17.04 -2.93 -1.51
C LEU A 224 17.27 -3.52 -0.12
N ILE A 225 18.50 -3.86 0.24
CA ILE A 225 18.81 -4.73 1.40
C ILE A 225 19.40 -3.98 2.57
N TYR A 226 20.16 -2.90 2.34
CA TYR A 226 20.95 -2.22 3.37
C TYR A 226 20.11 -1.81 4.59
N SER A 227 18.92 -1.23 4.36
CA SER A 227 18.02 -0.75 5.41
C SER A 227 16.75 -1.59 5.59
N ALA A 228 16.75 -2.85 5.13
CA ALA A 228 15.52 -3.61 4.96
C ALA A 228 15.15 -4.57 6.09
N HIS A 229 13.86 -4.59 6.41
CA HIS A 229 13.24 -5.61 7.23
C HIS A 229 13.04 -6.89 6.42
N ARG A 230 13.42 -8.04 6.97
CA ARG A 230 13.40 -9.32 6.25
C ARG A 230 12.44 -10.29 6.93
N ILE A 231 11.51 -10.83 6.16
CA ILE A 231 10.52 -11.81 6.63
C ILE A 231 10.62 -13.05 5.74
N GLU A 232 11.14 -14.14 6.30
CA GLU A 232 11.16 -15.44 5.61
C GLU A 232 9.97 -16.29 6.05
N MET A 233 8.95 -16.36 5.19
CA MET A 233 7.72 -17.10 5.45
C MET A 233 7.88 -18.59 5.10
N LYS A 234 7.38 -19.44 6.00
CA LYS A 234 7.41 -20.91 5.89
C LYS A 234 6.00 -21.51 6.02
N GLY A 235 5.91 -22.80 5.75
CA GLY A 235 4.69 -23.59 5.92
C GLY A 235 3.97 -23.91 4.62
N GLU A 236 2.78 -24.48 4.76
CA GLU A 236 1.96 -24.90 3.63
C GLU A 236 1.25 -23.73 2.93
N SER A 237 0.73 -24.02 1.73
CA SER A 237 -0.04 -23.05 0.97
C SER A 237 -1.36 -22.72 1.68
N MET A 238 -1.57 -21.43 1.97
CA MET A 238 -2.83 -20.93 2.55
C MET A 238 -4.02 -21.21 1.66
N ARG A 239 -3.84 -21.31 0.34
CA ARG A 239 -4.93 -21.67 -0.58
C ARG A 239 -5.47 -23.07 -0.31
N LYS A 240 -4.58 -24.02 0.05
CA LYS A 240 -4.99 -25.38 0.42
C LYS A 240 -5.72 -25.39 1.76
N ILE A 241 -5.16 -24.69 2.75
CA ILE A 241 -5.73 -24.62 4.11
C ILE A 241 -7.11 -23.95 4.10
N LEU A 242 -7.28 -22.86 3.36
CA LEU A 242 -8.57 -22.16 3.26
C LEU A 242 -9.59 -22.97 2.48
N GLY A 243 -9.20 -23.62 1.36
CA GLY A 243 -10.12 -24.50 0.62
C GLY A 243 -10.63 -25.67 1.46
N GLN A 244 -9.78 -26.29 2.29
CA GLN A 244 -10.18 -27.37 3.18
C GLN A 244 -11.11 -26.93 4.33
N LYS A 245 -11.13 -25.64 4.69
CA LYS A 245 -12.04 -25.09 5.70
C LYS A 245 -13.41 -24.74 5.15
N GLU A 246 -13.55 -24.53 3.84
CA GLU A 246 -14.85 -24.28 3.21
C GLU A 246 -15.62 -25.58 2.92
N ASP A 247 -14.89 -26.70 2.79
CA ASP A 247 -15.45 -28.03 2.55
C ASP A 247 -15.88 -28.78 3.84
N ASN A 248 -15.69 -28.20 5.03
CA ASN A 248 -16.06 -28.76 6.35
C ASN A 248 -17.05 -27.87 7.08
#